data_AF-A0A821D5S8-F1
#
_entry.id   AF-A0A821D5S8-F1
#
_cell.length_a   1.000
_cell.length_b   1.000
_cell.length_c   1.000
_cell.angle_alpha   90.00
_cell.angle_beta   90.00
_cell.angle_gamma   90.00
#
_symmetry.space_group_name_H-M   'P 1'
#
loop_
_entity.id
_entity.type
_entity.pdbx_description
1 polymer ?
#
loop_
_entity_poly.entity_id
_entity_poly.type
_entity_poly.pdbx_seq_one_letter_code
_entity_poly.pdbx_strand_id
1 'polypeptide(L)' 'KDLGTSISFPNRTTVESIYYDVAEDFSQRILDSCRDVLYPGGNQHSLDSMCGRPYDKCTKEAFMAYLGIGNPAVPFPIY' A
#
# COMPACT_ATOMS: atom_id res chain seq x y z
N LYS A 1 35.42 30.41 16.44
CA LYS A 1 35.75 29.09 17.02
C LYS A 1 34.42 28.61 17.58
N ASP A 2 33.61 28.00 16.73
CA ASP A 2 32.19 27.88 17.01
C ASP A 2 31.94 26.45 17.46
N LEU A 3 31.75 26.31 18.77
CA LEU A 3 31.54 25.03 19.44
C LEU A 3 30.09 24.61 19.20
N GLY A 4 29.93 23.56 18.41
CA GLY A 4 28.65 23.00 18.00
C GLY A 4 27.79 22.56 19.17
N THR A 5 26.53 22.98 19.17
CA THR A 5 25.48 22.44 20.02
C THR A 5 25.06 21.08 19.46
N SER A 6 25.41 19.99 20.15
CA SER A 6 24.86 18.67 19.83
C SER A 6 23.40 18.61 20.29
N ILE A 7 22.49 18.60 19.32
CA ILE A 7 21.07 18.41 19.58
C ILE A 7 20.86 16.91 19.80
N SER A 8 20.60 16.50 21.04
CA SER A 8 20.18 15.12 21.34
C SER A 8 18.74 14.92 20.88
N PHE A 9 18.57 14.16 19.80
CA PHE A 9 17.25 13.70 19.38
C PHE A 9 16.81 12.53 20.29
N PRO A 10 15.55 12.48 20.75
CA PRO A 10 15.06 11.36 21.55
C PRO A 10 15.28 10.05 20.80
N ASN A 11 15.52 8.96 21.53
CA ASN A 11 15.76 7.64 20.96
C ASN A 11 14.51 7.20 20.17
N ARG A 12 14.59 7.28 18.83
CA ARG A 12 13.47 6.95 17.95
C ARG A 12 13.48 5.46 17.65
N THR A 13 12.37 4.79 17.90
CA THR A 13 12.16 3.41 17.46
C THR A 13 11.52 3.41 16.08
N THR A 14 12.16 2.75 15.12
CA THR A 14 11.59 2.53 13.79
C THR A 14 10.47 1.49 13.87
N VAL A 15 9.34 1.77 13.22
CA VAL A 15 8.28 0.79 13.04
C VAL A 15 8.63 -0.06 11.81
N GLU A 16 8.95 -1.32 12.03
CA GLU A 16 9.35 -2.26 10.98
C GLU A 16 8.14 -2.93 10.30
N SER A 17 6.99 -3.01 10.98
CA SER A 17 5.72 -3.48 10.41
C SER A 17 4.54 -3.16 11.32
N ILE A 18 3.32 -3.23 10.78
CA ILE A 18 2.08 -3.14 11.55
C ILE A 18 1.08 -4.22 11.11
N TYR A 19 0.14 -4.53 11.99
CA TYR A 19 -1.09 -5.24 11.65
C TYR A 19 -2.22 -4.24 11.56
N TYR A 20 -2.99 -4.26 10.48
CA TYR A 20 -4.06 -3.32 10.23
C TYR A 20 -5.40 -4.04 9.99
N ASP A 21 -6.22 -4.05 11.04
CA ASP A 21 -7.56 -4.60 10.98
C ASP A 21 -8.48 -3.73 10.12
N VAL A 22 -8.88 -4.27 8.98
CA VAL A 22 -9.80 -3.61 8.04
C VAL A 22 -11.12 -4.36 8.00
N ALA A 23 -12.23 -3.62 8.08
CA ALA A 23 -13.55 -4.20 7.94
C ALA A 23 -13.70 -4.89 6.58
N GLU A 24 -14.31 -6.09 6.60
CA GLU A 24 -14.42 -6.92 5.41
C GLU A 24 -15.16 -6.22 4.26
N ASP A 25 -16.24 -5.51 4.57
CA ASP A 25 -17.04 -4.79 3.58
C ASP A 25 -16.32 -3.54 3.06
N PHE A 26 -15.53 -2.88 3.90
CA PHE A 26 -14.75 -1.72 3.51
C PHE A 26 -13.69 -2.08 2.46
N SER A 27 -12.94 -3.16 2.67
CA SER A 27 -11.93 -3.61 1.69
C SER A 27 -12.55 -3.99 0.34
N GLN A 28 -13.71 -4.66 0.35
CA GLN A 28 -14.45 -4.98 -0.88
C GLN A 28 -14.92 -3.71 -1.60
N ARG A 29 -15.49 -2.74 -0.86
CA ARG A 29 -15.95 -1.46 -1.42
C ARG A 29 -14.82 -0.66 -2.06
N ILE A 30 -13.62 -0.67 -1.48
CA ILE A 30 -12.45 -0.03 -2.10
C ILE A 30 -12.15 -0.71 -3.43
N LEU A 31 -12.02 -2.04 -3.46
CA LEU A 31 -11.74 -2.77 -4.68
C LEU A 31 -12.77 -2.48 -5.76
N ASP A 32 -14.06 -2.55 -5.42
CA ASP A 32 -15.15 -2.29 -6.36
C ASP A 32 -15.12 -0.85 -6.90
N SER A 33 -14.79 0.14 -6.06
CA SER A 33 -14.66 1.53 -6.49
C SER A 33 -13.53 1.77 -7.50
N CYS A 34 -12.54 0.88 -7.53
CA CYS A 34 -11.38 0.95 -8.42
C CYS A 34 -11.50 0.03 -9.65
N ARG A 35 -12.51 -0.85 -9.68
CA ARG A 35 -12.55 -1.99 -10.62
C ARG A 35 -12.60 -1.59 -12.09
N ASP A 36 -13.38 -0.56 -12.39
CA ASP A 36 -13.61 -0.10 -13.76
C ASP A 36 -12.75 1.11 -14.13
N VAL A 37 -11.76 1.47 -13.30
CA VAL A 37 -10.84 2.57 -13.58
C VAL A 37 -9.85 2.12 -14.65
N LEU A 38 -9.78 2.89 -15.74
CA LEU A 38 -8.84 2.68 -16.82
C LEU A 38 -7.57 3.50 -16.61
N TYR A 39 -6.43 2.93 -17.01
CA TYR A 39 -5.16 3.64 -17.02
C TYR A 39 -5.20 4.82 -18.01
N PRO A 40 -4.73 6.02 -17.62
CA PRO A 40 -4.75 7.18 -18.50
C PRO A 40 -4.07 6.94 -19.85
N GLY A 41 -4.75 7.30 -20.95
CA GLY A 41 -4.21 7.14 -22.31
C GLY A 41 -4.27 5.72 -22.87
N GLY A 42 -5.00 4.81 -22.23
CA GLY A 42 -5.25 3.46 -22.74
C GLY A 42 -6.58 2.87 -22.27
N ASN A 43 -6.83 1.61 -22.66
CA ASN A 43 -8.04 0.87 -22.32
C ASN A 43 -7.77 -0.29 -21.33
N GLN A 44 -6.59 -0.31 -20.72
CA GLN A 44 -6.20 -1.30 -19.71
C GLN A 44 -6.73 -0.88 -18.34
N HIS A 45 -7.17 -1.84 -17.53
CA HIS A 45 -7.66 -1.55 -16.18
C HIS A 45 -6.48 -1.20 -15.26
N SER A 46 -6.61 -0.19 -14.41
CA SER A 46 -5.55 0.21 -13.48
C SER A 46 -5.17 -0.92 -12.52
N LEU A 47 -6.12 -1.80 -12.17
CA LEU A 47 -5.87 -2.97 -11.31
C LEU A 47 -4.92 -3.99 -11.93
N ASP A 48 -4.73 -4.03 -13.25
CA ASP A 48 -3.71 -4.88 -13.88
C ASP A 48 -2.30 -4.53 -13.38
N SER A 49 -2.08 -3.28 -12.99
CA SER A 49 -0.80 -2.82 -12.42
C SER A 49 -0.80 -2.83 -10.89
N MET A 50 -1.97 -2.72 -10.26
CA MET A 50 -2.11 -2.47 -8.82
C MET A 50 -2.66 -3.66 -8.01
N CYS A 51 -2.47 -4.89 -8.49
CA CYS A 51 -2.93 -6.09 -7.78
C CYS A 51 -1.94 -7.28 -7.83
N GLY A 52 -0.83 -7.14 -8.57
CA GLY A 52 0.15 -8.23 -8.77
C GLY A 52 -0.40 -9.41 -9.58
N ARG A 53 -1.55 -9.23 -10.23
CA ARG A 53 -2.27 -10.22 -11.06
C ARG A 53 -3.23 -9.49 -12.02
N PRO A 54 -3.73 -10.17 -13.06
CA PRO A 54 -4.74 -9.59 -13.97
C PRO A 54 -5.98 -9.08 -13.25
N TYR A 55 -6.60 -8.02 -13.76
CA TYR A 55 -7.73 -7.32 -13.12
C TYR A 55 -8.92 -8.24 -12.82
N ASP A 56 -9.21 -9.18 -13.73
CA ASP A 56 -10.31 -10.14 -13.62
C ASP A 56 -10.10 -11.19 -12.52
N LYS A 57 -8.85 -11.34 -12.06
CA LYS A 57 -8.44 -12.25 -10.98
C LYS A 57 -8.10 -11.50 -9.69
N CYS A 58 -8.25 -10.18 -9.67
CA CYS A 58 -8.00 -9.36 -8.50
C CYS A 58 -9.11 -9.56 -7.45
N THR A 59 -8.77 -10.19 -6.32
CA THR A 59 -9.66 -10.32 -5.15
C THR A 59 -9.34 -9.23 -4.14
N LYS A 60 -10.21 -9.02 -3.16
CA LYS A 60 -9.96 -8.05 -2.07
C LYS A 60 -8.68 -8.40 -1.31
N GLU A 61 -8.42 -9.67 -1.05
CA GLU A 61 -7.21 -10.12 -0.34
C GLU A 61 -5.96 -9.87 -1.17
N ALA A 62 -6.00 -10.14 -2.48
CA ALA A 62 -4.88 -9.89 -3.37
C ALA A 62 -4.58 -8.39 -3.47
N PHE A 63 -5.62 -7.57 -3.56
CA PHE A 63 -5.49 -6.12 -3.63
C PHE A 63 -4.89 -5.53 -2.34
N MET A 64 -5.45 -5.92 -1.17
CA MET A 64 -4.94 -5.46 0.12
C MET A 64 -3.51 -5.96 0.37
N ALA A 65 -3.22 -7.22 0.03
CA ALA A 65 -1.85 -7.75 0.11
C ALA A 65 -0.89 -7.00 -0.81
N TYR A 66 -1.31 -6.63 -2.03
CA TYR A 66 -0.48 -5.83 -2.93
C TYR A 66 -0.13 -4.48 -2.29
N LEU A 67 -1.09 -3.78 -1.69
CA LEU A 67 -0.87 -2.50 -1.02
C LEU A 67 -0.02 -2.60 0.26
N GLY A 68 -0.06 -3.73 0.95
CA GLY A 68 0.59 -3.89 2.25
C GLY A 68 1.97 -4.58 2.23
N ILE A 69 2.16 -5.58 1.35
CA ILE A 69 3.39 -6.39 1.30
C ILE A 69 3.81 -6.81 -0.11
N GLY A 70 2.89 -6.78 -1.08
CA GLY A 70 3.05 -7.45 -2.37
C GLY A 70 3.69 -6.60 -3.47
N ASN A 71 4.13 -5.37 -3.16
CA ASN A 71 4.77 -4.50 -4.13
C ASN A 71 6.00 -3.75 -3.55
N PRO A 72 7.03 -3.46 -4.36
CA PRO A 72 8.29 -2.88 -3.88
C PRO A 72 8.20 -1.39 -3.51
N ALA A 73 7.08 -0.72 -3.78
CA ALA A 73 6.84 0.65 -3.36
C ALA A 73 6.33 0.74 -1.91
N VAL A 74 6.03 -0.39 -1.26
CA VAL A 74 5.70 -0.43 0.17
C VAL A 74 6.99 -0.27 0.99
N PRO A 75 7.13 0.79 1.81
CA PRO A 75 8.36 1.06 2.55
C PRO A 75 8.54 0.16 3.79
N PHE A 76 7.45 -0.40 4.32
CA PHE A 76 7.46 -1.38 5.41
C PHE A 76 6.16 -2.21 5.36
N PRO A 77 6.18 -3.51 5.74
CA PRO A 77 5.01 -4.38 5.70
C PRO A 77 3.80 -3.88 6.51
N ILE A 78 2.63 -3.96 5.89
CA ILE A 78 1.31 -3.82 6.53
C ILE A 78 0.57 -5.14 6.31
N TYR A 79 0.26 -5.83 7.40
CA TYR A 79 -0.45 -7.11 7.41
C TYR A 79 -1.93 -6.94 7.70
#